data_AF-A0A843JM18-F1
#
_entry.id   AF-A0A843JM18-F1
#
_cell.length_a   1.000
_cell.length_b   1.000
_cell.length_c   1.000
_cell.angle_alpha   90.00
_cell.angle_beta   90.00
_cell.angle_gamma   90.00
#
_symmetry.space_group_name_H-M   'P 1'
#
loop_
_entity.id
_entity.type
_entity.pdbx_description
1 polymer ?
#
loop_
_entity_poly.entity_id
_entity_poly.type
_entity_poly.pdbx_seq_one_letter_code
_entity_poly.pdbx_strand_id
1 'polypeptide(L)'
;MKFNLEIERIADWIRGGGYASAALQFPEGLKSDALRVADELRRMTGADFFIIGYPCYGACDLFVDFRRYAPALVHFGHSPIPSMGNGGDVLFVEVRSDADASAVSAVVDMLPERVGLLATVQYVGLLEEAAAILEGAGKKAVIGKGDSRIFHPGQVLGCNSSAALSIQDEVDGFLFIGEGDFHPLAASFGIGKPMLVLNPVTGVARNVDDVRDRILRKRFAAIESSRDAKDFVVLVSGKAGQNRMPVALDICGRLRSAGRKAEIVIMDEINPGALLPYRADAYVNTACPRVAMDDSAKYPKPMLTVTEVDHVLGVRGWDEYRFDSI
;
A
#
# COMPACT_ATOMS: atom_id res chain seq x y z
N MET A 1 -5.87 -21.01 1.59
CA MET A 1 -4.79 -20.98 0.60
C MET A 1 -3.49 -21.27 1.33
N LYS A 2 -2.66 -22.21 0.86
CA LYS A 2 -1.38 -22.52 1.51
C LYS A 2 -0.32 -21.70 0.78
N PHE A 3 0.03 -20.54 1.33
CA PHE A 3 1.04 -19.70 0.68
C PHE A 3 2.42 -20.35 0.75
N ASN A 4 3.22 -20.23 -0.31
CA ASN A 4 4.62 -20.61 -0.27
C ASN A 4 5.41 -19.56 0.54
N LEU A 5 5.88 -19.95 1.73
CA LEU A 5 6.67 -19.09 2.63
C LEU A 5 8.18 -19.18 2.37
N GLU A 6 8.62 -19.90 1.34
CA GLU A 6 10.02 -20.00 0.90
C GLU A 6 10.98 -20.43 2.02
N ILE A 7 10.58 -21.39 2.86
CA ILE A 7 11.30 -21.80 4.06
C ILE A 7 12.74 -22.24 3.77
N GLU A 8 12.93 -23.02 2.70
CA GLU A 8 14.25 -23.49 2.24
C GLU A 8 15.16 -22.32 1.87
N ARG A 9 14.65 -21.37 1.08
CA ARG A 9 15.40 -20.17 0.66
C ARG A 9 15.80 -19.32 1.86
N ILE A 10 14.90 -19.18 2.84
CA ILE A 10 15.20 -18.46 4.08
C ILE A 10 16.30 -19.19 4.84
N ALA A 11 16.21 -20.51 5.00
CA ALA A 11 17.22 -21.31 5.70
C ALA A 11 18.60 -21.19 5.04
N ASP A 12 18.67 -21.23 3.71
CA ASP A 12 19.92 -21.07 2.96
C ASP A 12 20.51 -19.67 3.10
N TRP A 13 19.66 -18.63 3.08
CA TRP A 13 20.11 -17.26 3.34
C TRP A 13 20.65 -17.09 4.76
N ILE A 14 19.99 -17.69 5.76
CA ILE A 14 20.44 -17.68 7.16
C ILE A 14 21.82 -18.33 7.30
N ARG A 15 22.01 -19.53 6.73
CA ARG A 15 23.29 -20.24 6.77
C ARG A 15 24.38 -19.50 5.98
N GLY A 16 24.05 -19.03 4.78
CA GLY A 16 24.98 -18.30 3.91
C GLY A 16 25.46 -16.97 4.52
N GLY A 17 24.60 -16.29 5.27
CA GLY A 17 24.95 -15.10 6.05
C GLY A 17 25.66 -15.39 7.37
N GLY A 18 25.76 -16.65 7.81
CA GLY A 18 26.32 -17.01 9.10
C GLY A 18 25.55 -16.45 10.29
N TYR A 19 24.25 -16.21 10.13
CA TYR A 19 23.43 -15.60 11.17
C TYR A 19 23.09 -16.62 12.27
N ALA A 20 23.60 -16.38 13.48
CA ALA A 20 23.26 -17.19 14.65
C ALA A 20 21.82 -16.97 15.14
N SER A 21 21.20 -15.85 14.75
CA SER A 21 19.78 -15.59 14.98
C SER A 21 19.19 -14.63 13.95
N ALA A 22 17.86 -14.59 13.83
CA ALA A 22 17.12 -13.63 13.00
C ALA A 22 15.77 -13.22 13.60
N ALA A 23 15.37 -11.98 13.35
CA ALA A 23 14.02 -11.50 13.62
C ALA A 23 13.08 -11.91 12.46
N LEU A 24 11.82 -12.20 12.78
CA LEU A 24 10.78 -12.55 11.80
C LEU A 24 9.63 -11.56 11.92
N GLN A 25 9.31 -10.84 10.84
CA GLN A 25 8.21 -9.88 10.79
C GLN A 25 7.14 -10.33 9.79
N PHE A 26 5.90 -10.47 10.27
CA PHE A 26 4.78 -10.97 9.48
C PHE A 26 3.64 -9.95 9.41
N PRO A 27 2.98 -9.77 8.25
CA PRO A 27 1.69 -9.11 8.19
C PRO A 27 0.62 -9.91 8.93
N GLU A 28 -0.47 -9.26 9.32
CA GLU A 28 -1.55 -9.87 10.11
C GLU A 28 -2.05 -11.20 9.53
N GLY A 29 -2.21 -11.28 8.21
CA GLY A 29 -2.68 -12.48 7.52
C GLY A 29 -1.74 -13.70 7.59
N LEU A 30 -0.48 -13.51 7.99
CA LEU A 30 0.53 -14.57 8.10
C LEU A 30 1.00 -14.81 9.55
N LYS A 31 0.50 -14.05 10.53
CA LYS A 31 0.92 -14.20 11.94
C LYS A 31 0.57 -15.56 12.53
N SER A 32 -0.50 -16.20 12.04
CA SER A 32 -0.87 -17.57 12.47
C SER A 32 0.22 -18.60 12.16
N ASP A 33 1.05 -18.36 11.16
CA ASP A 33 2.15 -19.26 10.78
C ASP A 33 3.46 -18.97 11.52
N ALA A 34 3.56 -17.84 12.25
CA ALA A 34 4.82 -17.34 12.78
C ALA A 34 5.55 -18.36 13.69
N LEU A 35 4.82 -19.03 14.59
CA LEU A 35 5.40 -20.02 15.50
C LEU A 35 5.91 -21.27 14.75
N ARG A 36 5.13 -21.73 13.76
CA ARG A 36 5.49 -22.88 12.92
C ARG A 36 6.74 -22.58 12.09
N VAL A 37 6.79 -21.41 11.45
CA VAL A 37 7.92 -20.96 10.63
C VAL A 37 9.19 -20.86 11.48
N ALA A 38 9.11 -20.24 12.67
CA ALA A 38 10.26 -20.12 13.56
C ALA A 38 10.81 -21.48 14.01
N ASP A 39 9.93 -22.43 14.33
CA ASP A 39 10.30 -23.79 14.72
C ASP A 39 10.93 -24.59 13.56
N GLU A 40 10.37 -24.47 12.36
CA GLU A 40 10.89 -25.11 11.15
C GLU A 40 12.27 -24.58 10.76
N LEU A 41 12.44 -23.25 10.73
CA LEU A 41 13.74 -22.62 10.46
C LEU A 41 14.78 -22.98 11.53
N ARG A 42 14.39 -23.05 12.81
CA ARG A 42 15.27 -23.49 13.91
C ARG A 42 15.78 -24.91 13.69
N ARG A 43 14.90 -25.85 13.32
CA ARG A 43 15.31 -27.23 13.00
C ARG A 43 16.27 -27.29 11.81
N MET A 44 16.04 -26.48 10.78
CA MET A 44 16.86 -26.51 9.57
C MET A 44 18.23 -25.87 9.78
N THR A 45 18.28 -24.73 10.49
CA THR A 45 19.48 -23.89 10.54
C THR A 45 20.28 -24.02 11.83
N GLY A 46 19.65 -24.45 12.92
CA GLY A 46 20.22 -24.39 14.28
C GLY A 46 20.28 -22.97 14.86
N ALA A 47 19.80 -21.95 14.14
CA ALA A 47 19.77 -20.57 14.59
C ALA A 47 18.55 -20.27 15.47
N ASP A 48 18.63 -19.20 16.26
CA ASP A 48 17.51 -18.69 17.05
C ASP A 48 16.64 -17.68 16.27
N PHE A 49 15.34 -17.65 16.58
CA PHE A 49 14.38 -16.80 15.88
C PHE A 49 13.52 -16.01 16.86
N PHE A 50 13.36 -14.72 16.59
CA PHE A 50 12.56 -13.78 17.38
C PHE A 50 11.40 -13.26 16.55
N ILE A 51 10.17 -13.50 17.00
CA ILE A 51 8.98 -13.05 16.27
C ILE A 51 8.65 -11.62 16.69
N ILE A 52 8.54 -10.72 15.71
CA ILE A 52 8.13 -9.34 15.93
C ILE A 52 6.60 -9.31 16.12
N GLY A 53 6.16 -8.98 17.33
CA GLY A 53 4.75 -8.98 17.71
C GLY A 53 3.96 -7.73 17.30
N TYR A 54 4.63 -6.67 16.83
CA TYR A 54 3.98 -5.43 16.39
C TYR A 54 3.11 -5.66 15.14
N PRO A 55 2.11 -4.80 14.88
CA PRO A 55 1.46 -4.75 13.58
C PRO A 55 2.46 -4.59 12.43
N CYS A 56 2.10 -5.10 11.26
CA CYS A 56 2.90 -4.94 10.04
C CYS A 56 1.96 -4.79 8.85
N TYR A 57 1.89 -3.57 8.31
CA TYR A 57 0.96 -3.21 7.23
C TYR A 57 1.57 -3.27 5.82
N GLY A 58 2.89 -3.37 5.72
CA GLY A 58 3.63 -3.24 4.47
C GLY A 58 5.13 -3.18 4.68
N ALA A 59 5.89 -3.17 3.58
CA ALA A 59 7.32 -2.86 3.61
C ALA A 59 7.62 -1.44 4.15
N CYS A 60 6.65 -0.52 4.09
CA CYS A 60 6.75 0.80 4.71
C CYS A 60 6.76 0.77 6.24
N ASP A 61 6.43 -0.38 6.83
CA ASP A 61 6.40 -0.64 8.26
C ASP A 61 7.49 -1.64 8.66
N LEU A 62 8.64 -1.58 7.99
CA LEU A 62 9.78 -2.42 8.31
C LEU A 62 10.23 -2.18 9.76
N PHE A 63 10.39 -3.25 10.54
CA PHE A 63 10.83 -3.14 11.94
C PHE A 63 12.32 -2.81 12.04
N VAL A 64 12.68 -1.52 11.96
CA VAL A 64 14.07 -1.06 11.86
C VAL A 64 14.94 -1.32 13.11
N ASP A 65 14.31 -1.47 14.28
CA ASP A 65 15.00 -1.74 15.56
C ASP A 65 15.38 -3.22 15.76
N PHE A 66 15.21 -4.08 14.75
CA PHE A 66 15.50 -5.52 14.84
C PHE A 66 16.92 -5.83 15.32
N ARG A 67 17.90 -4.98 15.01
CA ARG A 67 19.32 -5.13 15.40
C ARG A 67 19.56 -5.13 16.90
N ARG A 68 18.59 -4.69 17.71
CA ARG A 68 18.63 -4.81 19.17
C ARG A 68 18.41 -6.25 19.66
N TYR A 69 17.83 -7.10 18.80
CA TYR A 69 17.41 -8.46 19.15
C TYR A 69 18.12 -9.52 18.30
N ALA A 70 18.37 -9.24 17.03
CA ALA A 70 18.99 -10.18 16.09
C ALA A 70 19.81 -9.46 15.01
N PRO A 71 20.86 -10.09 14.46
CA PRO A 71 21.70 -9.49 13.42
C PRO A 71 21.01 -9.39 12.04
N ALA A 72 19.87 -10.06 11.85
CA ALA A 72 19.17 -10.16 10.58
C ALA A 72 17.64 -10.09 10.75
N LEU A 73 16.93 -9.70 9.69
CA LEU A 73 15.47 -9.64 9.64
C LEU A 73 14.93 -10.36 8.40
N VAL A 74 13.93 -11.23 8.59
CA VAL A 74 13.12 -11.78 7.51
C VAL A 74 11.74 -11.12 7.55
N HIS A 75 11.39 -10.41 6.48
CA HIS A 75 10.13 -9.69 6.32
C HIS A 75 9.24 -10.38 5.29
N PHE A 76 8.04 -10.79 5.71
CA PHE A 76 7.13 -11.57 4.87
C PHE A 76 6.04 -10.73 4.21
N GLY A 77 5.53 -11.21 3.08
CA GLY A 77 4.32 -10.75 2.39
C GLY A 77 4.47 -9.50 1.53
N HIS A 78 5.63 -8.87 1.49
CA HIS A 78 5.85 -7.62 0.76
C HIS A 78 7.17 -7.65 -0.02
N SER A 79 7.20 -6.91 -1.14
CA SER A 79 8.44 -6.57 -1.82
C SER A 79 9.13 -5.39 -1.13
N PRO A 80 10.46 -5.22 -1.30
CA PRO A 80 11.18 -4.05 -0.84
C PRO A 80 10.57 -2.72 -1.33
N ILE A 81 10.86 -1.63 -0.62
CA ILE A 81 10.68 -0.26 -1.16
C ILE A 81 12.07 0.25 -1.56
N PRO A 82 12.38 0.39 -2.87
CA PRO A 82 13.74 0.71 -3.31
C PRO A 82 14.33 1.97 -2.65
N SER A 83 13.53 3.02 -2.49
CA SER A 83 13.94 4.30 -1.89
C SER A 83 14.23 4.23 -0.39
N MET A 84 13.77 3.20 0.31
CA MET A 84 14.10 2.99 1.73
C MET A 84 15.48 2.34 1.90
N GLY A 85 16.00 1.74 0.83
CA GLY A 85 17.21 0.92 0.88
C GLY A 85 16.98 -0.37 1.67
N ASN A 86 17.73 -1.41 1.30
CA ASN A 86 17.76 -2.65 2.05
C ASN A 86 19.22 -2.96 2.41
N GLY A 87 19.51 -3.10 3.69
CA GLY A 87 20.78 -3.68 4.12
C GLY A 87 20.85 -5.16 3.71
N GLY A 88 22.08 -5.69 3.54
CA GLY A 88 22.29 -7.12 3.27
C GLY A 88 21.81 -8.06 4.40
N ASP A 89 21.36 -7.49 5.51
CA ASP A 89 20.82 -8.15 6.70
C ASP A 89 19.28 -8.17 6.74
N VAL A 90 18.60 -7.74 5.68
CA VAL A 90 17.14 -7.84 5.55
C VAL A 90 16.77 -8.68 4.33
N LEU A 91 16.05 -9.78 4.56
CA LEU A 91 15.47 -10.63 3.52
C LEU A 91 13.97 -10.38 3.39
N PHE A 92 13.53 -9.95 2.21
CA PHE A 92 12.10 -9.87 1.87
C PHE A 92 11.63 -11.17 1.21
N VAL A 93 10.49 -11.66 1.67
CA VAL A 93 9.81 -12.87 1.18
C VAL A 93 8.42 -12.46 0.71
N GLU A 94 8.18 -12.47 -0.60
CA GLU A 94 6.99 -11.82 -1.20
C GLU A 94 5.70 -12.62 -1.07
N VAL A 95 5.78 -13.91 -0.70
CA VAL A 95 4.63 -14.79 -0.46
C VAL A 95 3.60 -14.70 -1.60
N ARG A 96 4.03 -15.14 -2.78
CA ARG A 96 3.24 -15.06 -4.03
C ARG A 96 2.10 -16.08 -4.05
N SER A 97 1.07 -15.79 -4.85
CA SER A 97 -0.04 -16.72 -5.10
C SER A 97 0.36 -17.79 -6.13
N ASP A 98 -0.10 -19.02 -5.94
CA ASP A 98 0.04 -20.12 -6.91
C ASP A 98 -1.02 -20.06 -8.03
N ALA A 99 -1.67 -18.91 -8.21
CA ALA A 99 -2.66 -18.72 -9.27
C ALA A 99 -1.95 -18.59 -10.63
N ASP A 100 -2.68 -18.81 -11.73
CA ASP A 100 -2.21 -18.54 -13.09
C ASP A 100 -2.99 -17.38 -13.74
N ALA A 101 -2.55 -16.94 -14.93
CA ALA A 101 -3.22 -15.86 -15.64
C ALA A 101 -4.40 -16.32 -16.52
N SER A 102 -4.81 -17.59 -16.47
CA SER A 102 -5.80 -18.15 -17.42
C SER A 102 -7.14 -17.41 -17.43
N ALA A 103 -7.56 -16.90 -16.27
CA ALA A 103 -8.78 -16.11 -16.09
C ALA A 103 -8.83 -14.84 -16.96
N VAL A 104 -7.68 -14.33 -17.42
CA VAL A 104 -7.59 -13.17 -18.32
C VAL A 104 -8.31 -13.43 -19.64
N SER A 105 -8.31 -14.67 -20.13
CA SER A 105 -8.98 -15.06 -21.38
C SER A 105 -10.48 -14.76 -21.35
N ALA A 106 -11.12 -14.83 -20.18
CA ALA A 106 -12.55 -14.60 -20.02
C ALA A 106 -12.96 -13.12 -20.08
N VAL A 107 -12.01 -12.19 -20.01
CA VAL A 107 -12.27 -10.74 -19.95
C VAL A 107 -11.70 -9.96 -21.14
N VAL A 108 -11.07 -10.63 -22.11
CA VAL A 108 -10.45 -9.99 -23.28
C VAL A 108 -11.41 -9.05 -24.01
N ASP A 109 -12.65 -9.50 -24.22
CA ASP A 109 -13.68 -8.74 -24.93
C ASP A 109 -14.18 -7.51 -24.16
N MET A 110 -13.94 -7.46 -22.85
CA MET A 110 -14.29 -6.31 -21.99
C MET A 110 -13.23 -5.22 -22.01
N LEU A 111 -12.03 -5.52 -22.54
CA LEU A 111 -10.87 -4.63 -22.49
C LEU A 111 -10.69 -3.86 -23.82
N PRO A 112 -10.15 -2.64 -23.78
CA PRO A 112 -9.88 -1.86 -24.99
C PRO A 112 -8.70 -2.46 -25.79
N GLU A 113 -8.34 -1.85 -26.93
CA GLU A 113 -7.25 -2.32 -27.79
C GLU A 113 -5.88 -2.25 -27.10
N ARG A 114 -5.59 -1.15 -26.39
CA ARG A 114 -4.34 -0.93 -25.65
C ARG A 114 -4.60 -1.00 -24.15
N VAL A 115 -4.04 -1.99 -23.49
CA VAL A 115 -4.33 -2.33 -22.08
C VAL A 115 -3.08 -2.18 -21.22
N GLY A 116 -3.17 -1.37 -20.17
CA GLY A 116 -2.17 -1.33 -19.10
C GLY A 116 -2.41 -2.45 -18.09
N LEU A 117 -1.36 -3.20 -17.74
CA LEU A 117 -1.46 -4.30 -16.79
C LEU A 117 -0.89 -3.91 -15.42
N LEU A 118 -1.66 -4.18 -14.37
CA LEU A 118 -1.34 -3.83 -12.98
C LEU A 118 -1.63 -5.01 -12.04
N ALA A 119 -0.89 -5.11 -10.93
CA ALA A 119 -1.14 -6.11 -9.90
C ALA A 119 -0.59 -5.69 -8.52
N THR A 120 -1.01 -6.38 -7.46
CA THR A 120 -0.29 -6.36 -6.18
C THR A 120 0.85 -7.39 -6.19
N VAL A 121 1.78 -7.29 -5.23
CA VAL A 121 2.96 -8.16 -5.14
C VAL A 121 2.66 -9.67 -5.18
N GLN A 122 1.48 -10.09 -4.71
CA GLN A 122 1.09 -11.49 -4.75
C GLN A 122 0.84 -12.01 -6.18
N TYR A 123 0.55 -11.12 -7.13
CA TYR A 123 0.12 -11.44 -8.49
C TYR A 123 0.98 -10.80 -9.59
N VAL A 124 1.98 -9.97 -9.26
CA VAL A 124 2.86 -9.35 -10.28
C VAL A 124 3.57 -10.36 -11.18
N GLY A 125 3.79 -11.59 -10.70
CA GLY A 125 4.33 -12.68 -11.51
C GLY A 125 3.41 -13.12 -12.67
N LEU A 126 2.12 -12.78 -12.62
CA LEU A 126 1.13 -13.14 -13.64
C LEU A 126 1.09 -12.16 -14.82
N LEU A 127 1.75 -11.00 -14.70
CA LEU A 127 1.61 -9.91 -15.67
C LEU A 127 2.15 -10.26 -17.06
N GLU A 128 3.27 -10.96 -17.14
CA GLU A 128 3.87 -11.38 -18.41
C GLU A 128 2.99 -12.43 -19.12
N GLU A 129 2.43 -13.38 -18.37
CA GLU A 129 1.49 -14.38 -18.93
C GLU A 129 0.18 -13.71 -19.37
N ALA A 130 -0.34 -12.79 -18.57
CA ALA A 130 -1.51 -11.99 -18.92
C ALA A 130 -1.28 -11.16 -20.20
N ALA A 131 -0.09 -10.57 -20.35
CA ALA A 131 0.30 -9.85 -21.56
C ALA A 131 0.26 -10.76 -22.79
N ALA A 132 0.86 -11.95 -22.70
CA ALA A 132 0.87 -12.93 -23.79
C ALA A 132 -0.55 -13.39 -24.18
N ILE A 133 -1.45 -13.59 -23.22
CA ILE A 133 -2.86 -13.91 -23.48
C ILE A 133 -3.55 -12.79 -24.26
N LEU A 134 -3.37 -11.54 -23.82
CA LEU A 134 -3.97 -10.38 -24.47
C LEU A 134 -3.42 -10.16 -25.89
N GLU A 135 -2.10 -10.30 -26.06
CA GLU A 135 -1.42 -10.18 -27.36
C GLU A 135 -1.84 -11.27 -28.34
N GLY A 136 -1.98 -12.51 -27.86
CA GLY A 136 -2.52 -13.63 -28.65
C GLY A 136 -3.95 -13.40 -29.13
N ALA A 137 -4.72 -12.59 -28.41
CA ALA A 137 -6.06 -12.16 -28.79
C ALA A 137 -6.10 -10.84 -29.59
N GLY A 138 -4.94 -10.32 -30.02
CA GLY A 138 -4.83 -9.13 -30.86
C GLY A 138 -4.90 -7.80 -30.12
N LYS A 139 -4.75 -7.79 -28.79
CA LYS A 139 -4.62 -6.56 -27.99
C LYS A 139 -3.15 -6.16 -27.83
N LYS A 140 -2.89 -4.90 -27.49
CA LYS A 140 -1.56 -4.42 -27.06
C LYS A 140 -1.51 -4.35 -25.54
N ALA A 141 -0.63 -5.12 -24.90
CA ALA A 141 -0.40 -5.06 -23.46
C ALA A 141 0.80 -4.16 -23.12
N VAL A 142 0.72 -3.38 -22.04
CA VAL A 142 1.80 -2.50 -21.57
C VAL A 142 1.95 -2.63 -20.05
N ILE A 143 3.17 -2.82 -19.56
CA ILE A 143 3.50 -2.91 -18.13
C ILE A 143 4.41 -1.73 -17.77
N GLY A 144 3.92 -0.82 -16.92
CA GLY A 144 4.67 0.36 -16.48
C GLY A 144 5.63 0.06 -15.32
N LYS A 145 6.78 0.72 -15.24
CA LYS A 145 7.83 0.36 -14.26
C LYS A 145 7.56 0.87 -12.84
N GLY A 146 6.91 2.02 -12.71
CA GLY A 146 6.78 2.74 -11.43
C GLY A 146 8.03 3.55 -11.05
N ASP A 147 7.95 4.20 -9.89
CA ASP A 147 8.99 5.08 -9.34
C ASP A 147 9.86 4.36 -8.29
N SER A 148 10.66 5.13 -7.55
CA SER A 148 11.55 4.61 -6.50
C SER A 148 10.86 3.90 -5.33
N ARG A 149 9.53 3.92 -5.24
CA ARG A 149 8.76 3.18 -4.22
C ARG A 149 8.26 1.84 -4.74
N ILE A 150 8.19 1.66 -6.05
CA ILE A 150 7.71 0.46 -6.71
C ILE A 150 8.88 -0.47 -7.03
N PHE A 151 8.76 -1.74 -6.65
CA PHE A 151 9.84 -2.72 -6.83
C PHE A 151 9.71 -3.51 -8.14
N HIS A 152 8.50 -3.98 -8.46
CA HIS A 152 8.24 -4.71 -9.70
C HIS A 152 7.49 -3.86 -10.72
N PRO A 153 7.78 -3.97 -12.02
CA PRO A 153 6.91 -3.43 -13.06
C PRO A 153 5.47 -3.91 -12.91
N GLY A 154 4.52 -2.99 -13.15
CA GLY A 154 3.07 -3.20 -13.01
C GLY A 154 2.59 -3.26 -11.55
N GLN A 155 3.48 -3.23 -10.56
CA GLN A 155 3.07 -3.27 -9.17
C GLN A 155 2.39 -1.96 -8.75
N VAL A 156 1.25 -2.09 -8.06
CA VAL A 156 0.54 -0.99 -7.42
C VAL A 156 0.54 -1.18 -5.91
N LEU A 157 0.78 -0.08 -5.19
CA LEU A 157 0.63 0.00 -3.74
C LEU A 157 -0.56 0.88 -3.40
N GLY A 158 -1.13 0.69 -2.21
CA GLY A 158 -2.21 1.56 -1.75
C GLY A 158 -1.82 3.04 -1.64
N CYS A 159 -0.53 3.34 -1.57
CA CYS A 159 -0.01 4.71 -1.52
C CYS A 159 0.68 5.13 -2.83
N ASN A 160 0.80 4.28 -3.84
CA ASN A 160 1.57 4.60 -5.03
C ASN A 160 1.04 3.87 -6.28
N SER A 161 0.70 4.66 -7.29
CA SER A 161 0.19 4.23 -8.59
C SER A 161 1.08 4.67 -9.75
N SER A 162 2.34 4.99 -9.48
CA SER A 162 3.31 5.47 -10.49
C SER A 162 3.49 4.50 -11.66
N ALA A 163 3.36 3.19 -11.44
CA ALA A 163 3.39 2.19 -12.50
C ALA A 163 2.29 2.46 -13.54
N ALA A 164 1.06 2.74 -13.09
CA ALA A 164 -0.06 3.08 -13.97
C ALA A 164 0.14 4.45 -14.63
N LEU A 165 0.53 5.46 -13.84
CA LEU A 165 0.74 6.83 -14.33
C LEU A 165 1.81 6.93 -15.42
N SER A 166 2.84 6.08 -15.35
CA SER A 166 3.96 6.09 -16.31
C SER A 166 3.57 5.69 -17.73
N ILE A 167 2.43 5.02 -17.91
CA ILE A 167 1.99 4.49 -19.22
C ILE A 167 0.57 4.97 -19.60
N GLN A 168 -0.03 5.88 -18.83
CA GLN A 168 -1.44 6.25 -19.01
C GLN A 168 -1.78 6.83 -20.39
N ASP A 169 -0.80 7.48 -21.03
CA ASP A 169 -0.96 8.08 -22.36
C ASP A 169 -0.76 7.06 -23.50
N GLU A 170 -0.21 5.88 -23.19
CA GLU A 170 0.05 4.81 -24.15
C GLU A 170 -1.12 3.81 -24.25
N VAL A 171 -2.04 3.84 -23.28
CA VAL A 171 -3.13 2.86 -23.13
C VAL A 171 -4.51 3.53 -23.12
N ASP A 172 -5.53 2.72 -23.39
CA ASP A 172 -6.93 3.15 -23.43
C ASP A 172 -7.71 2.72 -22.18
N GLY A 173 -7.17 1.77 -21.42
CA GLY A 173 -7.72 1.29 -20.15
C GLY A 173 -6.76 0.34 -19.46
N PHE A 174 -7.12 -0.08 -18.25
CA PHE A 174 -6.26 -0.92 -17.41
C PHE A 174 -6.97 -2.21 -16.99
N LEU A 175 -6.20 -3.29 -16.90
CA LEU A 175 -6.58 -4.51 -16.20
C LEU A 175 -5.73 -4.61 -14.94
N PHE A 176 -6.38 -4.59 -13.78
CA PHE A 176 -5.76 -4.88 -12.49
C PHE A 176 -6.03 -6.33 -12.10
N ILE A 177 -4.98 -7.11 -11.89
CA ILE A 177 -5.04 -8.51 -11.45
C ILE A 177 -4.80 -8.56 -9.94
N GLY A 178 -5.81 -8.96 -9.19
CA GLY A 178 -5.67 -9.20 -7.76
C GLY A 178 -6.97 -9.15 -6.98
N GLU A 179 -6.81 -9.01 -5.67
CA GLU A 179 -7.90 -9.04 -4.71
C GLU A 179 -8.17 -7.68 -4.05
N GLY A 180 -9.38 -7.52 -3.54
CA GLY A 180 -9.80 -6.33 -2.81
C GLY A 180 -10.02 -5.09 -3.70
N ASP A 181 -10.48 -4.01 -3.06
CA ASP A 181 -10.87 -2.77 -3.74
C ASP A 181 -9.80 -1.69 -3.71
N PHE A 182 -8.95 -1.70 -2.70
CA PHE A 182 -8.19 -0.51 -2.37
C PHE A 182 -7.06 -0.17 -3.36
N HIS A 183 -6.24 -1.16 -3.71
CA HIS A 183 -5.15 -0.99 -4.68
C HIS A 183 -5.65 -0.55 -6.07
N PRO A 184 -6.65 -1.20 -6.68
CA PRO A 184 -7.15 -0.76 -7.97
C PRO A 184 -7.83 0.61 -7.87
N LEU A 185 -8.47 0.93 -6.73
CA LEU A 185 -9.01 2.27 -6.51
C LEU A 185 -7.92 3.35 -6.41
N ALA A 186 -6.85 3.11 -5.66
CA ALA A 186 -5.73 4.05 -5.55
C ALA A 186 -5.11 4.33 -6.93
N ALA A 187 -5.01 3.30 -7.77
CA ALA A 187 -4.60 3.46 -9.16
C ALA A 187 -5.64 4.20 -10.02
N SER A 188 -6.94 3.90 -9.87
CA SER A 188 -8.01 4.52 -10.65
C SER A 188 -8.18 6.02 -10.36
N PHE A 189 -7.84 6.48 -9.15
CA PHE A 189 -7.83 7.92 -8.86
C PHE A 189 -6.70 8.67 -9.58
N GLY A 190 -5.56 8.01 -9.81
CA GLY A 190 -4.43 8.62 -10.49
C GLY A 190 -4.62 8.74 -12.00
N ILE A 191 -5.39 7.82 -12.59
CA ILE A 191 -5.51 7.67 -14.05
C ILE A 191 -6.88 8.12 -14.56
N GLY A 192 -6.90 8.88 -15.65
CA GLY A 192 -8.13 9.30 -16.33
C GLY A 192 -8.73 8.22 -17.25
N LYS A 193 -8.57 6.94 -16.92
CA LYS A 193 -8.86 5.80 -17.83
C LYS A 193 -9.72 4.73 -17.15
N PRO A 194 -10.56 3.99 -17.90
CA PRO A 194 -11.31 2.86 -17.37
C PRO A 194 -10.40 1.78 -16.77
N MET A 195 -10.86 1.12 -15.71
CA MET A 195 -10.14 0.02 -15.07
C MET A 195 -11.07 -1.15 -14.78
N LEU A 196 -10.68 -2.33 -15.27
CA LEU A 196 -11.27 -3.61 -14.91
C LEU A 196 -10.41 -4.29 -13.85
N VAL A 197 -11.04 -4.82 -12.81
CA VAL A 197 -10.40 -5.64 -11.77
C VAL A 197 -10.76 -7.09 -12.00
N LEU A 198 -9.76 -7.96 -12.11
CA LEU A 198 -9.92 -9.41 -12.24
C LEU A 198 -9.28 -10.09 -11.02
N ASN A 199 -10.09 -10.86 -10.29
CA ASN A 199 -9.56 -11.78 -9.28
C ASN A 199 -9.08 -13.06 -9.99
N PRO A 200 -7.78 -13.37 -10.02
CA PRO A 200 -7.26 -14.54 -10.74
C PRO A 200 -7.62 -15.87 -10.07
N VAL A 201 -8.02 -15.85 -8.79
CA VAL A 201 -8.40 -17.06 -8.04
C VAL A 201 -9.88 -17.42 -8.27
N THR A 202 -10.76 -16.42 -8.32
CA THR A 202 -12.21 -16.65 -8.47
C THR A 202 -12.72 -16.44 -9.90
N GLY A 203 -11.93 -15.83 -10.78
CA GLY A 203 -12.33 -15.43 -12.12
C GLY A 203 -13.32 -14.27 -12.16
N VAL A 204 -13.68 -13.68 -11.01
CA VAL A 204 -14.64 -12.57 -10.96
C VAL A 204 -13.99 -11.29 -11.49
N ALA A 205 -14.64 -10.70 -12.50
CA ALA A 205 -14.27 -9.42 -13.09
C ALA A 205 -15.29 -8.33 -12.74
N ARG A 206 -14.82 -7.11 -12.47
CA ARG A 206 -15.68 -5.99 -12.09
C ARG A 206 -15.02 -4.63 -12.34
N ASN A 207 -15.84 -3.59 -12.46
CA ASN A 207 -15.36 -2.21 -12.48
C ASN A 207 -15.20 -1.65 -11.06
N VAL A 208 -14.45 -0.57 -10.93
CA VAL A 208 -14.21 0.13 -9.65
C VAL A 208 -15.03 1.41 -9.47
N ASP A 209 -15.82 1.79 -10.47
CA ASP A 209 -16.51 3.09 -10.51
C ASP A 209 -17.48 3.29 -9.33
N ASP A 210 -18.32 2.29 -9.02
CA ASP A 210 -19.26 2.39 -7.88
C ASP A 210 -18.54 2.54 -6.53
N VAL A 211 -17.40 1.86 -6.38
CA VAL A 211 -16.58 1.92 -5.17
C VAL A 211 -15.89 3.28 -5.08
N ARG A 212 -15.39 3.79 -6.21
CA ARG A 212 -14.79 5.11 -6.35
C ARG A 212 -15.78 6.21 -5.99
N ASP A 213 -16.98 6.19 -6.55
CA ASP A 213 -18.04 7.16 -6.26
C ASP A 213 -18.42 7.16 -4.79
N ARG A 214 -18.56 5.98 -4.19
CA ARG A 214 -18.85 5.85 -2.75
C ARG A 214 -17.77 6.49 -1.90
N ILE A 215 -16.50 6.30 -2.25
CA ILE A 215 -15.38 6.84 -1.50
C ILE A 215 -15.28 8.34 -1.70
N LEU A 216 -15.42 8.85 -2.92
CA LEU A 216 -15.49 10.28 -3.20
C LEU A 216 -16.60 10.98 -2.41
N ARG A 217 -17.80 10.39 -2.29
CA ARG A 217 -18.87 10.96 -1.44
C ARG A 217 -18.47 11.05 0.03
N LYS A 218 -17.79 10.03 0.57
CA LYS A 218 -17.28 10.06 1.94
C LYS A 218 -16.20 11.13 2.11
N ARG A 219 -15.31 11.28 1.13
CA ARG A 219 -14.25 12.28 1.13
C ARG A 219 -14.79 13.70 1.05
N PHE A 220 -15.76 13.94 0.18
CA PHE A 220 -16.50 15.20 0.11
C PHE A 220 -17.12 15.56 1.47
N ALA A 221 -17.81 14.61 2.11
CA ALA A 221 -18.39 14.83 3.44
C ALA A 221 -17.33 15.16 4.51
N ALA A 222 -16.16 14.49 4.49
CA ALA A 222 -15.06 14.78 5.41
C ALA A 222 -14.46 16.18 5.19
N ILE A 223 -14.30 16.61 3.93
CA ILE A 223 -13.84 17.96 3.58
C ILE A 223 -14.85 19.02 4.04
N GLU A 224 -16.12 18.87 3.67
CA GLU A 224 -17.15 19.85 3.97
C GLU A 224 -17.38 20.02 5.48
N SER A 225 -17.38 18.91 6.23
CA SER A 225 -17.47 18.93 7.70
C SER A 225 -16.23 19.56 8.37
N SER A 226 -15.13 19.74 7.64
CA SER A 226 -13.90 20.35 8.15
C SER A 226 -13.73 21.82 7.76
N ARG A 227 -14.63 22.41 6.94
CA ARG A 227 -14.49 23.83 6.51
C ARG A 227 -14.47 24.83 7.66
N ASP A 228 -15.27 24.57 8.69
CA ASP A 228 -15.38 25.43 9.87
C ASP A 228 -14.45 25.02 11.01
N ALA A 229 -13.70 23.92 10.87
CA ALA A 229 -12.77 23.43 11.88
C ALA A 229 -11.71 24.48 12.23
N LYS A 230 -11.42 24.65 13.52
CA LYS A 230 -10.47 25.65 14.03
C LYS A 230 -9.22 25.00 14.60
N ASP A 231 -9.38 23.86 15.25
CA ASP A 231 -8.30 23.11 15.90
C ASP A 231 -8.00 21.82 15.12
N PHE A 232 -6.83 21.77 14.48
CA PHE A 232 -6.37 20.61 13.72
C PHE A 232 -5.26 19.86 14.46
N VAL A 233 -5.29 18.54 14.36
CA VAL A 233 -4.15 17.69 14.71
C VAL A 233 -3.59 17.08 13.42
N VAL A 234 -2.31 17.31 13.16
CA VAL A 234 -1.58 16.82 12.00
C VAL A 234 -0.75 15.60 12.42
N LEU A 235 -1.08 14.45 11.85
CA LEU A 235 -0.54 13.16 12.28
C LEU A 235 0.70 12.81 11.45
N VAL A 236 1.78 12.43 12.14
CA VAL A 236 2.99 11.85 11.54
C VAL A 236 3.18 10.44 12.10
N SER A 237 3.46 9.46 11.23
CA SER A 237 3.85 8.14 11.69
C SER A 237 5.36 8.04 11.92
N GLY A 238 5.77 7.36 13.00
CA GLY A 238 7.18 7.01 13.24
C GLY A 238 7.67 5.86 12.35
N LYS A 239 6.78 5.15 11.66
CA LYS A 239 7.12 4.05 10.75
C LYS A 239 7.98 4.55 9.58
N ALA A 240 9.06 3.82 9.29
CA ALA A 240 10.14 4.26 8.41
C ALA A 240 9.67 4.72 7.02
N GLY A 241 8.73 4.00 6.39
CA GLY A 241 8.20 4.33 5.08
C GLY A 241 6.96 5.23 5.08
N GLN A 242 6.51 5.72 6.24
CA GLN A 242 5.31 6.57 6.38
C GLN A 242 5.62 7.94 7.00
N ASN A 243 6.83 8.16 7.50
CA ASN A 243 7.21 9.42 8.11
C ASN A 243 7.35 10.53 7.04
N ARG A 244 6.36 11.43 6.99
CA ARG A 244 6.34 12.60 6.10
C ARG A 244 6.42 13.92 6.90
N MET A 245 7.33 14.00 7.87
CA MET A 245 7.51 15.20 8.72
C MET A 245 7.61 16.52 7.93
N PRO A 246 8.38 16.63 6.82
CA PRO A 246 8.39 17.87 6.02
C PRO A 246 7.01 18.27 5.49
N VAL A 247 6.19 17.31 5.09
CA VAL A 247 4.81 17.54 4.62
C VAL A 247 3.93 18.00 5.78
N ALA A 248 4.06 17.39 6.97
CA ALA A 248 3.31 17.81 8.15
C ALA A 248 3.63 19.26 8.57
N LEU A 249 4.91 19.65 8.52
CA LEU A 249 5.33 21.03 8.80
C LEU A 249 4.72 22.03 7.81
N ASP A 250 4.73 21.70 6.52
CA ASP A 250 4.10 22.51 5.48
C ASP A 250 2.58 22.64 5.69
N ILE A 251 1.89 21.54 5.97
CA ILE A 251 0.45 21.52 6.27
C ILE A 251 0.13 22.41 7.48
N CYS A 252 0.90 22.28 8.58
CA CYS A 252 0.76 23.15 9.75
C CYS A 252 0.94 24.62 9.37
N GLY A 253 1.94 24.94 8.53
CA GLY A 253 2.19 26.30 8.04
C GLY A 253 1.00 26.87 7.27
N ARG A 254 0.43 26.09 6.34
CA ARG A 254 -0.76 26.49 5.56
C ARG A 254 -1.99 26.70 6.44
N LEU A 255 -2.28 25.75 7.34
CA LEU A 255 -3.41 25.86 8.27
C LEU A 255 -3.29 27.10 9.18
N ARG A 256 -2.10 27.32 9.75
CA ARG A 256 -1.82 28.48 10.63
C ARG A 256 -1.92 29.81 9.88
N SER A 257 -1.43 29.88 8.63
CA SER A 257 -1.55 31.07 7.79
C SER A 257 -3.00 31.39 7.44
N ALA A 258 -3.87 30.37 7.37
CA ALA A 258 -5.31 30.53 7.21
C ALA A 258 -6.08 30.81 8.52
N GLY A 259 -5.37 31.14 9.61
CA GLY A 259 -5.97 31.47 10.90
C GLY A 259 -6.47 30.27 11.70
N ARG A 260 -6.06 29.04 11.36
CA ARG A 260 -6.40 27.82 12.10
C ARG A 260 -5.28 27.45 13.09
N LYS A 261 -5.61 26.74 14.16
CA LYS A 261 -4.62 26.08 15.02
C LYS A 261 -4.29 24.72 14.43
N ALA A 262 -3.02 24.34 14.45
CA ALA A 262 -2.57 23.06 13.95
C ALA A 262 -1.37 22.58 14.77
N GLU A 263 -1.45 21.40 15.37
CA GLU A 263 -0.35 20.80 16.13
C GLU A 263 0.01 19.42 15.57
N ILE A 264 1.31 19.13 15.54
CA ILE A 264 1.81 17.83 15.07
C ILE A 264 1.76 16.84 16.23
N VAL A 265 1.19 15.66 15.97
CA VAL A 265 1.24 14.51 16.87
C VAL A 265 1.93 13.36 16.15
N ILE A 266 2.98 12.82 16.77
CA ILE A 266 3.77 11.71 16.25
C ILE A 266 3.35 10.43 16.97
N MET A 267 3.01 9.38 16.22
CA MET A 267 2.66 8.07 16.76
C MET A 267 2.93 6.95 15.75
N ASP A 268 3.28 5.75 16.18
CA ASP A 268 3.43 4.64 15.24
C ASP A 268 2.07 4.14 14.75
N GLU A 269 1.18 3.84 15.70
CA GLU A 269 -0.14 3.28 15.42
C GLU A 269 -1.22 4.36 15.48
N ILE A 270 -1.71 4.78 14.31
CA ILE A 270 -2.85 5.69 14.22
C ILE A 270 -4.13 4.88 14.36
N ASN A 271 -4.79 5.03 15.51
CA ASN A 271 -6.06 4.35 15.80
C ASN A 271 -7.00 5.28 16.58
N PRO A 272 -8.33 5.03 16.57
CA PRO A 272 -9.30 5.92 17.19
C PRO A 272 -9.06 6.16 18.68
N GLY A 273 -8.63 5.13 19.43
CA GLY A 273 -8.37 5.21 20.86
C GLY A 273 -7.18 6.12 21.18
N ALA A 274 -6.10 6.04 20.40
CA ALA A 274 -4.94 6.91 20.53
C ALA A 274 -5.28 8.38 20.26
N LEU A 275 -6.27 8.65 19.40
CA LEU A 275 -6.66 10.02 19.06
C LEU A 275 -7.66 10.67 20.01
N LEU A 276 -8.43 9.86 20.75
CA LEU A 276 -9.52 10.32 21.62
C LEU A 276 -9.12 11.42 22.63
N PRO A 277 -7.93 11.42 23.25
CA PRO A 277 -7.53 12.46 24.19
C PRO A 277 -7.27 13.84 23.55
N TYR A 278 -6.98 13.88 22.25
CA TYR A 278 -6.67 15.14 21.56
C TYR A 278 -7.96 15.85 21.16
N ARG A 279 -8.19 17.04 21.74
CA ARG A 279 -9.35 17.88 21.43
C ARG A 279 -9.11 18.62 20.11
N ALA A 280 -9.35 17.93 19.01
CA ALA A 280 -9.33 18.51 17.66
C ALA A 280 -10.73 18.52 17.03
N ASP A 281 -10.96 19.47 16.13
CA ASP A 281 -12.12 19.52 15.25
C ASP A 281 -11.95 18.55 14.07
N ALA A 282 -10.73 18.45 13.53
CA ALA A 282 -10.37 17.57 12.42
C ALA A 282 -8.92 17.09 12.52
N TYR A 283 -8.65 15.96 11.89
CA TYR A 283 -7.31 15.38 11.76
C TYR A 283 -6.81 15.52 10.33
N VAL A 284 -5.50 15.75 10.15
CA VAL A 284 -4.82 15.61 8.85
C VAL A 284 -3.81 14.47 8.95
N ASN A 285 -4.02 13.43 8.18
CA ASN A 285 -3.14 12.28 8.13
C ASN A 285 -2.02 12.48 7.10
N THR A 286 -0.77 12.58 7.57
CA THR A 286 0.41 12.60 6.70
C THR A 286 1.14 11.25 6.65
N ALA A 287 0.60 10.20 7.29
CA ALA A 287 1.16 8.86 7.29
C ALA A 287 0.63 8.02 6.11
N CYS A 288 0.22 6.76 6.35
CA CYS A 288 -0.39 5.91 5.32
C CYS A 288 -1.74 6.50 4.83
N PRO A 289 -1.91 6.80 3.53
CA PRO A 289 -3.15 7.37 2.98
C PRO A 289 -4.40 6.52 3.25
N ARG A 290 -4.22 5.19 3.40
CA ARG A 290 -5.29 4.24 3.74
C ARG A 290 -6.02 4.57 5.02
N VAL A 291 -5.35 5.17 6.00
CA VAL A 291 -5.97 5.49 7.29
C VAL A 291 -7.11 6.49 7.11
N ALA A 292 -6.91 7.51 6.27
CA ALA A 292 -7.95 8.47 5.95
C ALA A 292 -9.00 7.88 4.99
N MET A 293 -8.60 7.02 4.06
CA MET A 293 -9.51 6.50 3.03
C MET A 293 -10.39 5.34 3.54
N ASP A 294 -9.77 4.27 4.04
CA ASP A 294 -10.44 3.03 4.45
C ASP A 294 -11.06 3.14 5.84
N ASP A 295 -10.34 3.75 6.77
CA ASP A 295 -10.65 3.71 8.19
C ASP A 295 -11.38 4.96 8.71
N SER A 296 -11.65 5.95 7.84
CA SER A 296 -12.29 7.23 8.21
C SER A 296 -13.51 7.07 9.13
N ALA A 297 -14.37 6.08 8.86
CA ALA A 297 -15.60 5.84 9.63
C ALA A 297 -15.35 5.38 11.08
N LYS A 298 -14.14 4.91 11.41
CA LYS A 298 -13.76 4.50 12.76
C LYS A 298 -13.41 5.70 13.66
N TYR A 299 -13.15 6.87 13.07
CA TYR A 299 -12.70 8.05 13.80
C TYR A 299 -13.89 8.94 14.20
N PRO A 300 -13.89 9.50 15.42
CA PRO A 300 -14.98 10.36 15.89
C PRO A 300 -14.96 11.77 15.26
N LYS A 301 -13.88 12.12 14.56
CA LYS A 301 -13.69 13.41 13.88
C LYS A 301 -13.25 13.15 12.44
N PRO A 302 -13.51 14.09 11.51
CA PRO A 302 -13.06 13.97 10.13
C PRO A 302 -11.55 13.73 10.06
N MET A 303 -11.17 12.74 9.26
CA MET A 303 -9.77 12.41 8.96
C MET A 303 -9.50 12.78 7.51
N LEU A 304 -8.72 13.83 7.29
CA LEU A 304 -8.33 14.34 5.97
C LEU A 304 -7.01 13.71 5.51
N THR A 305 -6.82 13.59 4.20
CA THR A 305 -5.52 13.35 3.57
C THR A 305 -4.75 14.67 3.43
N VAL A 306 -3.48 14.60 3.01
CA VAL A 306 -2.65 15.77 2.72
C VAL A 306 -3.28 16.66 1.62
N THR A 307 -3.77 16.04 0.55
CA THR A 307 -4.31 16.76 -0.62
C THR A 307 -5.64 17.46 -0.32
N GLU A 308 -6.40 16.95 0.65
CA GLU A 308 -7.71 17.47 1.02
C GLU A 308 -7.68 18.77 1.82
N VAL A 309 -6.54 19.09 2.44
CA VAL A 309 -6.35 20.37 3.15
C VAL A 309 -6.53 21.55 2.19
N ASP A 310 -6.08 21.44 0.93
CA ASP A 310 -6.27 22.51 -0.05
C ASP A 310 -7.75 22.77 -0.36
N HIS A 311 -8.58 21.73 -0.34
CA HIS A 311 -10.02 21.87 -0.54
C HIS A 311 -10.71 22.52 0.67
N VAL A 312 -10.29 22.16 1.89
CA VAL A 312 -10.78 22.78 3.14
C VAL A 312 -10.41 24.26 3.18
N LEU A 313 -9.19 24.61 2.76
CA LEU A 313 -8.71 25.99 2.71
C LEU A 313 -9.23 26.80 1.51
N GLY A 314 -9.97 26.18 0.59
CA GLY A 314 -10.52 26.84 -0.60
C GLY A 314 -9.48 27.17 -1.68
N VAL A 315 -8.28 26.57 -1.59
CA VAL A 315 -7.21 26.71 -2.60
C VAL A 315 -7.51 25.88 -3.85
N ARG A 316 -8.28 24.80 -3.71
CA ARG A 316 -8.58 23.83 -4.76
C ARG A 316 -10.07 23.49 -4.82
N GLY A 317 -10.64 23.47 -6.04
CA GLY A 317 -12.02 23.05 -6.30
C GLY A 317 -12.20 21.53 -6.21
N TRP A 318 -13.43 21.04 -5.99
CA TRP A 318 -13.73 19.60 -5.87
C TRP A 318 -13.42 18.80 -7.15
N ASP A 319 -13.62 19.43 -8.30
CA ASP A 319 -13.31 18.90 -9.63
C ASP A 319 -11.83 18.56 -9.83
N GLU A 320 -10.95 19.13 -9.00
CA GLU A 320 -9.52 18.85 -9.00
C GLU A 320 -9.07 17.86 -7.89
N TYR A 321 -9.98 17.06 -7.34
CA TYR A 321 -9.65 16.11 -6.27
C TYR A 321 -8.47 15.21 -6.63
N ARG A 322 -7.50 15.09 -5.72
CA ARG A 322 -6.31 14.25 -5.88
C ARG A 322 -6.21 13.23 -4.76
N PHE A 323 -5.87 12.00 -5.13
CA PHE A 323 -5.49 10.97 -4.18
C PHE A 323 -4.14 11.30 -3.56
N ASP A 324 -3.99 11.04 -2.26
CA ASP A 324 -2.72 11.23 -1.56
C ASP A 324 -1.82 10.02 -1.78
N SER A 325 -0.65 10.27 -2.38
CA SER A 325 0.36 9.27 -2.71
C SER A 325 1.70 9.57 -2.02
N ILE A 326 2.53 8.54 -1.91
CA ILE A 326 3.89 8.56 -1.34
C ILE A 326 4.86 8.00 -2.36
#